data_AF-A0A2M7XRT5-F1
#
_entry.id   AF-A0A2M7XRT5-F1
#
_cell.length_a   1.000
_cell.length_b   1.000
_cell.length_c   1.000
_cell.angle_alpha   90.00
_cell.angle_beta   90.00
_cell.angle_gamma   90.00
#
_symmetry.space_group_name_H-M   'P 1'
#
loop_
_entity.id
_entity.type
_entity.pdbx_description
1 polymer ?
#
loop_
_entity_poly.entity_id
_entity_poly.type
_entity_poly.pdbx_seq_one_letter_code
_entity_poly.pdbx_strand_id
1 'polypeptide(L)'
;MKKFLRNLVTPGSFASGIAMLTSGAGLGQLFLFLSSPILMRLYPPAVFGELAILISFTSIVAIIVTLRFEAAIPISDNDHTAHELIFIALFFATSF
;
A
#
# COMPACT_ATOMS: atom_id res chain seq x y z
N MET A 1 14.45 -1.80 -24.28
CA MET A 1 14.15 -0.65 -23.38
C MET A 1 13.08 0.31 -23.88
N LYS A 2 13.18 0.91 -25.09
CA LYS A 2 12.20 1.93 -25.57
C LYS A 2 10.73 1.47 -25.60
N LYS A 3 10.47 0.17 -25.84
CA LYS A 3 9.11 -0.41 -25.87
C LYS A 3 8.46 -0.47 -24.46
N PHE A 4 9.27 -0.66 -23.42
CA PHE A 4 8.79 -0.74 -22.02
C PHE A 4 8.46 0.65 -21.47
N LEU A 5 9.31 1.64 -21.71
CA LEU A 5 9.06 3.05 -21.37
C LEU A 5 7.80 3.59 -22.04
N ARG A 6 7.52 3.17 -23.28
CA ARG A 6 6.29 3.57 -23.99
C ARG A 6 5.05 2.93 -23.37
N ASN A 7 5.10 1.65 -23.01
CA ASN A 7 3.97 0.94 -22.38
C ASN A 7 3.66 1.41 -20.94
N LEU A 8 4.62 2.08 -20.28
CA LEU A 8 4.40 2.70 -18.97
C LEU A 8 3.43 3.89 -19.03
N VAL A 9 3.48 4.63 -20.14
CA VAL A 9 2.70 5.85 -20.38
C VAL A 9 1.36 5.55 -21.09
N THR A 10 1.20 4.36 -21.68
CA THR A 10 -0.05 3.97 -22.35
C THR A 10 -1.12 3.58 -21.32
N PRO A 11 -2.24 4.33 -21.19
CA PRO A 11 -3.32 3.97 -20.27
C PRO A 11 -3.94 2.62 -20.67
N GLY A 12 -4.17 1.75 -19.68
CA GLY A 12 -4.75 0.40 -19.87
C GLY A 12 -3.73 -0.73 -20.10
N SER A 13 -2.42 -0.45 -20.16
CA SER A 13 -1.41 -1.51 -20.21
C SER A 13 -1.08 -2.05 -18.81
N PHE A 14 -0.84 -3.36 -18.68
CA PHE A 14 -0.36 -4.00 -17.45
C PHE A 14 0.88 -3.29 -16.86
N ALA A 15 1.81 -2.86 -17.71
CA ALA A 15 2.99 -2.11 -17.29
C ALA A 15 2.63 -0.74 -16.69
N SER A 16 1.62 -0.06 -17.25
CA SER A 16 1.13 1.23 -16.73
C SER A 16 0.41 1.05 -15.38
N GLY A 17 -0.39 -0.02 -15.23
CA GLY A 17 -1.03 -0.37 -13.94
C GLY A 17 -0.01 -0.63 -12.83
N ILE A 18 1.02 -1.45 -13.12
CA ILE A 18 2.12 -1.68 -12.17
C ILE A 18 2.85 -0.37 -11.84
N ALA A 19 3.11 0.47 -12.85
CA ALA A 19 3.78 1.75 -12.64
C ALA A 19 2.95 2.68 -11.74
N MET A 20 1.64 2.71 -11.92
CA MET A 20 0.73 3.51 -11.10
C MET A 20 0.71 3.02 -9.64
N LEU A 21 0.57 1.72 -9.40
CA LEU A 21 0.61 1.14 -8.06
C LEU A 21 1.98 1.36 -7.38
N THR A 22 3.06 1.09 -8.10
CA THR A 22 4.43 1.21 -7.57
C THR A 22 4.82 2.67 -7.32
N SER A 23 4.41 3.60 -8.19
CA SER A 23 4.66 5.03 -7.98
C SER A 23 3.90 5.57 -6.78
N GLY A 24 2.64 5.14 -6.58
CA GLY A 24 1.88 5.47 -5.37
C GLY A 24 2.57 4.98 -4.10
N ALA A 25 2.96 3.71 -4.07
CA ALA A 25 3.70 3.13 -2.93
C ALA A 25 5.05 3.83 -2.70
N GLY A 26 5.80 4.07 -3.77
CA GLY A 26 7.09 4.75 -3.72
C GLY A 26 6.99 6.20 -3.22
N LEU A 27 5.96 6.94 -3.62
CA LEU A 27 5.69 8.29 -3.11
C LEU A 27 5.38 8.29 -1.62
N GLY A 28 4.58 7.32 -1.14
CA GLY A 28 4.29 7.17 0.29
C GLY A 28 5.56 6.88 1.11
N GLN A 29 6.42 5.98 0.62
CA GLN A 29 7.71 5.68 1.28
C GLN A 29 8.66 6.87 1.26
N LEU A 30 8.73 7.63 0.15
CA LEU A 30 9.52 8.85 0.09
C LEU A 30 9.02 9.90 1.09
N PHE A 31 7.71 10.04 1.24
CA PHE A 31 7.13 10.94 2.23
C PHE A 31 7.52 10.55 3.66
N LEU A 32 7.43 9.26 4.00
CA LEU A 32 7.89 8.71 5.28
C LEU A 32 9.39 8.99 5.51
N PHE A 33 10.21 8.75 4.50
CA PHE A 33 11.65 8.96 4.57
C PHE A 33 12.00 10.45 4.79
N LEU A 34 11.34 11.35 4.06
CA LEU A 34 11.52 12.79 4.21
C LEU A 34 10.98 13.32 5.55
N SER A 35 9.98 12.66 6.12
CA SER A 35 9.43 12.98 7.44
C SER A 35 10.31 12.47 8.58
N SER A 36 11.10 11.42 8.34
CA SER A 36 12.02 10.83 9.33
C SER A 36 12.94 11.83 10.03
N PRO A 37 13.67 12.73 9.34
CA PRO A 37 14.53 13.72 10.01
C PRO A 37 13.76 14.70 10.89
N ILE A 38 12.51 15.02 10.54
CA ILE A 38 11.63 15.89 11.34
C ILE A 38 11.21 15.16 12.62
N LEU A 39 10.79 13.89 12.49
CA LEU A 39 10.40 13.05 13.61
C LEU A 39 11.57 12.81 14.57
N MET A 40 12.77 12.55 14.06
CA MET A 40 13.96 12.34 14.90
C MET A 40 14.40 13.59 15.68
N ARG A 41 14.04 14.79 15.21
CA ARG A 41 14.31 16.03 15.94
C ARG A 41 13.27 16.30 17.03
N LEU A 42 12.02 15.91 16.80
CA LEU A 42 10.90 16.16 17.71
C LEU A 42 10.78 15.09 18.82
N TYR A 43 11.13 13.83 18.51
CA TYR A 43 10.99 12.70 19.41
C TYR A 43 12.34 12.10 19.83
N PRO A 44 12.48 11.65 21.09
CA PRO A 44 13.66 10.91 21.52
C PRO A 44 13.83 9.61 20.71
N PRO A 45 15.08 9.18 20.43
CA PRO A 45 15.36 7.98 19.66
C PRO A 45 14.78 6.70 20.28
N ALA A 46 14.59 6.66 21.60
CA ALA A 46 14.02 5.51 22.31
C ALA A 46 12.57 5.17 21.87
N VAL A 47 11.78 6.18 21.49
CA VAL A 47 10.37 6.01 21.10
C VAL A 47 10.24 5.25 19.77
N PHE A 48 11.23 5.34 18.89
CA PHE A 48 11.21 4.61 17.62
C PHE A 48 11.31 3.09 17.82
N GLY A 49 11.92 2.62 18.91
CA GLY A 49 11.95 1.20 19.27
C GLY A 49 10.56 0.67 19.63
N GLU A 50 9.83 1.40 20.48
CA GLU A 50 8.45 1.06 20.85
C GLU A 50 7.51 1.12 19.64
N LEU A 51 7.66 2.15 18.81
CA LEU A 51 6.91 2.30 17.56
C LEU A 51 7.17 1.13 16.60
N ALA A 52 8.41 0.66 16.47
CA ALA A 52 8.73 -0.49 15.63
C ALA A 52 8.07 -1.79 16.11
N ILE A 53 8.01 -2.01 17.43
CA ILE A 53 7.32 -3.17 18.02
C ILE A 53 5.82 -3.07 17.75
N LEU A 54 5.22 -1.91 17.97
CA LEU A 54 3.81 -1.65 17.70
C LEU A 54 3.49 -1.92 16.22
N ILE A 55 4.25 -1.33 15.29
CA ILE A 55 4.07 -1.54 13.84
C ILE A 55 4.22 -3.01 13.48
N SER A 56 5.22 -3.70 14.04
CA SER A 56 5.45 -5.12 13.74
C SER A 56 4.27 -5.97 14.19
N PHE A 57 3.77 -5.76 15.41
CA PHE A 57 2.60 -6.47 15.91
C PHE A 57 1.34 -6.15 15.10
N THR A 58 1.04 -4.86 14.91
CA THR A 58 -0.09 -4.38 14.12
C THR A 58 -0.04 -4.91 12.69
N SER A 59 1.11 -4.95 12.03
CA SER A 59 1.23 -5.47 10.66
C SER A 59 0.87 -6.95 10.53
N ILE A 60 1.22 -7.76 11.53
CA ILE A 60 0.83 -9.18 11.57
C ILE A 60 -0.68 -9.31 11.77
N VAL A 61 -1.24 -8.56 12.72
CA VAL A 61 -2.68 -8.59 13.01
C VAL A 61 -3.49 -8.06 11.82
N ALA A 62 -3.00 -7.02 11.15
CA ALA A 62 -3.64 -6.44 9.97
C ALA A 62 -3.88 -7.48 8.88
N ILE A 63 -2.90 -8.35 8.61
CA ILE A 63 -3.03 -9.43 7.61
C ILE A 63 -4.19 -10.37 7.96
N ILE A 64 -4.37 -10.66 9.25
CA ILE A 64 -5.45 -11.54 9.74
C ILE A 64 -6.79 -10.82 9.63
N VAL A 65 -6.85 -9.54 9.99
CA VAL A 65 -8.08 -8.75 10.01
C VAL A 65 -8.57 -8.41 8.60
N THR A 66 -7.68 -8.06 7.67
CA THR A 66 -8.08 -7.74 6.29
C THR A 66 -8.31 -8.98 5.42
N LEU A 67 -7.95 -10.18 5.92
CA LEU A 67 -7.93 -11.45 5.19
C LEU A 67 -7.22 -11.38 3.82
N ARG A 68 -6.43 -10.32 3.58
CA ARG A 68 -5.82 -9.98 2.29
C ARG A 68 -6.82 -9.88 1.12
N PHE A 69 -8.07 -9.46 1.37
CA PHE A 69 -9.04 -9.25 0.30
C PHE A 69 -8.58 -8.19 -0.73
N GLU A 70 -7.76 -7.23 -0.29
CA GLU A 70 -7.09 -6.25 -1.15
C GLU A 70 -6.27 -6.87 -2.30
N ALA A 71 -5.72 -8.08 -2.11
CA ALA A 71 -4.95 -8.78 -3.13
C ALA A 71 -5.83 -9.52 -4.15
N ALA A 72 -7.11 -9.75 -3.84
CA ALA A 72 -8.06 -10.41 -4.74
C ALA A 72 -8.69 -9.44 -5.75
N ILE A 73 -8.76 -8.14 -5.41
CA ILE A 73 -9.34 -7.08 -6.25
C ILE A 73 -8.77 -7.06 -7.69
N PRO A 74 -7.44 -7.05 -7.92
CA PRO A 74 -6.89 -6.98 -9.28
C PRO A 74 -7.00 -8.30 -10.08
N ILE A 75 -7.36 -9.41 -9.43
CA ILE A 75 -7.48 -10.74 -10.06
C ILE A 75 -8.94 -11.05 -10.43
N SER A 76 -9.92 -10.27 -9.96
CA SER A 76 -11.32 -10.53 -10.23
C SER A 76 -11.64 -10.42 -11.73
N ASP A 77 -12.34 -11.41 -12.27
CA ASP A 77 -12.69 -11.45 -13.70
C ASP A 77 -13.76 -10.43 -14.12
N ASN A 78 -14.55 -9.93 -13.17
CA ASN A 78 -15.67 -9.02 -13.43
C ASN A 78 -15.61 -7.77 -12.53
N ASP A 79 -15.94 -6.61 -13.11
CA ASP A 79 -15.99 -5.33 -12.39
C ASP A 79 -16.98 -5.35 -11.21
N HIS A 80 -18.10 -6.07 -11.33
CA HIS A 80 -19.05 -6.23 -10.23
C HIS A 80 -18.40 -6.89 -9.01
N THR A 81 -17.70 -8.00 -9.23
CA THR A 81 -16.99 -8.72 -8.16
C THR A 81 -15.85 -7.88 -7.59
N ALA A 82 -15.14 -7.11 -8.43
CA ALA A 82 -14.13 -6.15 -7.99
C ALA A 82 -14.72 -5.12 -7.01
N HIS A 83 -15.89 -4.58 -7.33
CA HIS A 83 -16.59 -3.60 -6.48
C HIS A 83 -17.01 -4.20 -5.12
N GLU A 84 -17.58 -5.41 -5.11
CA GLU A 84 -17.94 -6.09 -3.86
C GLU A 84 -16.71 -6.36 -2.98
N LEU A 85 -15.61 -6.80 -3.59
CA LEU A 85 -14.34 -7.01 -2.89
C LEU A 85 -13.78 -5.71 -2.29
N ILE A 86 -13.91 -4.58 -3.00
CA ILE A 86 -13.51 -3.27 -2.47
C ILE A 86 -14.31 -2.91 -1.22
N PHE A 87 -15.64 -3.10 -1.23
CA PHE A 87 -16.47 -2.80 -0.06
C PHE A 87 -16.11 -3.68 1.14
N ILE A 88 -15.90 -4.97 0.91
CA ILE A 88 -15.48 -5.91 1.96
C ILE A 88 -14.10 -5.52 2.50
N ALA A 89 -13.13 -5.27 1.61
CA ALA A 89 -11.78 -4.86 2.00
C ALA A 89 -11.79 -3.56 2.83
N LEU A 90 -12.58 -2.56 2.41
CA LEU A 90 -12.72 -1.29 3.13
C LEU A 90 -13.35 -1.47 4.52
N PHE A 91 -14.38 -2.32 4.62
CA PHE A 91 -15.05 -2.61 5.88
C PHE A 91 -14.08 -3.23 6.90
N PHE A 92 -13.34 -4.25 6.50
CA PHE A 92 -12.34 -4.88 7.35
C PHE A 92 -11.18 -3.94 7.68
N ALA A 93 -10.71 -3.15 6.71
CA ALA A 93 -9.63 -2.19 6.93
C ALA A 93 -10.01 -1.05 7.88
N THR A 94 -11.27 -0.63 7.92
CA THR A 94 -11.75 0.44 8.83
C THR A 94 -12.02 -0.07 10.24
N SER A 95 -12.33 -1.37 10.38
CA SER A 95 -12.57 -2.01 11.67
C SER A 95 -11.28 -2.29 12.46
N PHE A 96 -10.11 -2.16 11.82
CA PHE A 96 -8.79 -2.39 12.38
C PHE A 96 -8.14 -1.09 12.84
#